data_AF-A0A1A8FHZ2-F1
#
_entry.id   AF-A0A1A8FHZ2-F1
#
_cell.length_a   1.000
_cell.length_b   1.000
_cell.length_c   1.000
_cell.angle_alpha   90.00
_cell.angle_beta   90.00
_cell.angle_gamma   90.00
#
_symmetry.space_group_name_H-M   'P 1'
#
loop_
_entity.id
_entity.type
_entity.pdbx_description
1 polymer ?
#
loop_
_entity_poly.entity_id
_entity_poly.type
_entity_poly.pdbx_seq_one_letter_code
_entity_poly.pdbx_strand_id
1 'polypeptide(L)' 'MFGVMHVLAVDGYSSKIVAHSTMPVKNNLVIYEEIYRPAVMNH' A
#
# COMPACT_ATOMS: atom_id res chain seq x y z
N MET A 1 7.97 -5.95 -12.45
CA MET A 1 8.77 -6.36 -11.28
C MET A 1 8.80 -7.87 -11.20
N PHE A 2 9.97 -8.49 -11.16
CA PHE A 2 10.11 -9.96 -11.15
C PHE A 2 10.43 -10.42 -9.73
N GLY A 3 9.69 -11.41 -9.21
CA GLY A 3 9.95 -12.02 -7.90
C GLY A 3 9.59 -11.16 -6.68
N VAL A 4 8.81 -10.08 -6.84
CA VAL A 4 8.38 -9.21 -5.74
C VAL A 4 6.90 -8.86 -5.89
N MET A 5 6.26 -8.56 -4.77
CA MET A 5 4.88 -8.10 -4.68
C MET A 5 4.85 -6.57 -4.57
N HIS A 6 4.03 -5.93 -5.40
CA HIS A 6 3.71 -4.51 -5.25
C HIS A 6 2.26 -4.38 -4.79
N VAL A 7 2.04 -3.63 -3.71
CA VAL A 7 0.72 -3.39 -3.13
C VAL A 7 0.42 -1.90 -3.20
N LEU A 8 -0.80 -1.58 -3.62
CA LEU A 8 -1.29 -0.23 -3.87
C LEU A 8 -2.58 -0.02 -3.06
N ALA A 9 -2.70 1.12 -2.38
CA ALA A 9 -3.95 1.62 -1.85
C ALA A 9 -4.49 2.71 -2.78
N VAL A 10 -5.76 2.57 -3.14
CA VAL A 10 -6.46 3.48 -4.04
C VAL A 10 -7.66 4.06 -3.29
N ASP A 11 -7.79 5.38 -3.33
CA ASP A 11 -8.95 6.08 -2.77
C ASP A 11 -10.21 5.78 -3.61
N GLY A 12 -11.29 5.38 -2.94
CA GLY A 12 -12.56 5.05 -3.58
C GLY A 12 -13.32 6.27 -4.13
N TYR A 13 -13.03 7.49 -3.65
CA TYR A 13 -13.71 8.70 -4.14
C TYR A 13 -13.05 9.25 -5.41
N SER A 14 -11.74 9.51 -5.37
CA SER A 14 -11.01 10.13 -6.48
C SER A 14 -10.28 9.14 -7.39
N SER A 15 -10.26 7.85 -7.05
CA SER A 15 -9.46 6.82 -7.73
C SER A 15 -7.94 7.10 -7.76
N LYS A 16 -7.45 8.01 -6.92
CA LYS A 16 -6.02 8.30 -6.79
C LYS A 16 -5.31 7.25 -5.96
N ILE A 17 -4.06 6.99 -6.29
CA ILE A 17 -3.18 6.14 -5.49
C ILE A 17 -2.75 6.95 -4.26
N VAL A 18 -3.13 6.48 -3.08
CA VAL A 18 -2.84 7.15 -1.80
C VAL A 18 -1.62 6.58 -1.08
N ALA A 19 -1.31 5.30 -1.30
CA ALA A 19 -0.11 4.67 -0.76
C ALA A 19 0.32 3.48 -1.63
N HIS A 20 1.61 3.15 -1.58
CA HIS A 20 2.16 2.00 -2.29
C HIS A 20 3.41 1.47 -1.58
N SER A 21 3.64 0.16 -1.64
CA SER A 21 4.89 -0.45 -1.16
C SER A 21 5.27 -1.68 -1.98
N THR A 22 6.57 -1.95 -2.04
CA THR A 22 7.19 -3.05 -2.80
C THR A 22 7.87 -4.00 -1.82
N MET A 23 7.47 -5.27 -1.81
CA MET A 23 7.99 -6.25 -0.86
C MET A 23 8.36 -7.56 -1.55
N PRO A 24 9.45 -8.23 -1.13
CA PRO A 24 9.86 -9.50 -1.72
C PRO A 24 8.87 -10.64 -1.43
N VAL A 25 8.27 -10.64 -0.23
CA VAL A 25 7.26 -11.60 0.21
C VAL A 25 6.14 -10.83 0.91
N LYS A 26 4.90 -11.31 0.77
CA LYS A 26 3.73 -10.72 1.44
C LYS A 26 3.95 -10.65 2.95
N ASN A 27 4.00 -9.44 3.49
CA ASN A 27 4.13 -9.19 4.92
C ASN A 27 3.01 -8.26 5.41
N ASN A 28 2.14 -8.78 6.27
CA ASN A 28 0.96 -8.04 6.74
C ASN A 28 1.33 -6.85 7.65
N LEU A 29 2.45 -6.91 8.37
CA LEU A 29 2.91 -5.79 9.19
C LEU A 29 3.35 -4.62 8.33
N VAL A 30 4.12 -4.91 7.26
CA VAL A 30 4.56 -3.90 6.28
C VAL A 30 3.35 -3.30 5.55
N ILE A 31 2.38 -4.13 5.16
CA ILE A 31 1.13 -3.64 4.56
C ILE A 31 0.36 -2.72 5.53
N TYR A 32 0.31 -3.06 6.82
CA TYR A 32 -0.37 -2.20 7.78
C TYR A 32 0.37 -0.87 8.00
N GLU A 33 1.68 -0.90 8.21
CA GLU A 33 2.47 0.28 8.53
C GLU A 33 2.71 1.20 7.33
N GLU A 34 3.02 0.66 6.16
CA GLU A 34 3.42 1.44 4.99
C GLU A 34 2.27 1.74 4.02
N ILE A 35 1.14 1.02 4.14
CA ILE A 35 0.01 1.18 3.22
C ILE A 35 -1.24 1.61 3.96
N TYR A 36 -1.76 0.78 4.85
CA TYR A 36 -3.06 1.06 5.49
C TYR A 36 -3.01 2.28 6.42
N ARG A 37 -2.02 2.34 7.31
CA ARG A 37 -1.86 3.45 8.26
C ARG A 37 -1.71 4.81 7.56
N PRO A 38 -0.81 5.01 6.58
CA PRO A 38 -0.70 6.28 5.88
C PRO A 38 -1.92 6.57 4.99
N ALA A 39 -2.55 5.57 4.39
CA ALA A 39 -3.77 5.78 3.59
C ALA A 39 -4.95 6.29 4.42
N VAL A 40 -5.05 5.91 5.70
CA VAL A 40 -6.13 6.33 6.60
C VAL A 40 -5.78 7.59 7.39
N MET A 41 -4.52 7.73 7.83
CA MET A 41 -4.11 8.81 8.73
C MET A 41 -3.74 10.11 8.02
N ASN A 42 -3.39 10.08 6.73
CA ASN A 42 -3.02 11.28 5.95
C ASN A 42 -4.18 11.87 5.14
N HIS A 43 -5.43 11.68 5.61
CA HIS A 43 -6.63 12.09 4.87
C HIS A 43 -7.15 13.47 5.25
#